data_AF-A0A951J996-F1
#
_entry.id   AF-A0A951J996-F1
#
_cell.length_a   1.000
_cell.length_b   1.000
_cell.length_c   1.000
_cell.angle_alpha   90.00
_cell.angle_beta   90.00
_cell.angle_gamma   90.00
#
_symmetry.space_group_name_H-M   'P 1'
#
loop_
_entity.id
_entity.type
_entity.pdbx_description
1 polymer ?
#
loop_
_entity_poly.entity_id
_entity_poly.type
_entity_poly.pdbx_seq_one_letter_code
_entity_poly.pdbx_strand_id
1 'polypeptide(L)'
;MTSFPEHRGRRLRRTEGLRGLVRETRLEPARLILPLFVVEGEGVREGVPSMAGVERTSVDELARDAAEAAELGLGGVLLFGV
;
A
#
# COMPACT_ATOMS: atom_id res chain seq x y z
N MET A 1 27.08 -13.70 28.37
CA MET A 1 26.16 -14.04 27.26
C MET A 1 24.98 -14.77 27.87
N THR A 2 23.76 -14.23 27.78
CA THR A 2 22.57 -14.97 28.22
C THR A 2 22.30 -16.10 27.24
N SER A 3 22.25 -17.34 27.73
CA SER A 3 22.02 -18.53 26.92
C SER A 3 20.61 -19.07 27.14
N PHE A 4 20.22 -20.06 26.34
CA PHE A 4 19.04 -20.86 26.67
C PHE A 4 19.32 -21.64 27.96
N PRO A 5 18.39 -21.70 28.95
CA PRO A 5 16.98 -21.34 28.88
C PRO A 5 16.63 -19.94 29.44
N GLU A 6 17.61 -19.18 29.89
CA GLU A 6 17.45 -17.84 30.47
C GLU A 6 16.89 -16.87 29.43
N HIS A 7 17.53 -16.78 28.26
CA HIS A 7 17.02 -16.04 27.12
C HIS A 7 16.21 -16.94 26.19
N ARG A 8 14.92 -16.61 26.02
CA ARG A 8 14.02 -17.30 25.09
C ARG A 8 13.19 -16.28 24.32
N GLY A 9 13.63 -15.92 23.12
CA GLY A 9 12.91 -14.98 22.26
C GLY A 9 11.45 -15.37 21.97
N ARG A 10 11.09 -16.66 22.10
CA ARG A 10 9.70 -17.13 22.01
C ARG A 10 8.78 -16.57 23.10
N ARG A 11 9.30 -16.11 24.25
CA ARG A 11 8.48 -15.56 25.35
C ARG A 11 7.65 -14.36 24.89
N LEU A 12 8.23 -13.46 24.09
CA LEU A 12 7.55 -12.27 23.55
C LEU A 12 6.66 -12.57 22.35
N ARG A 13 6.64 -13.81 21.84
CA ARG A 13 5.85 -14.21 20.66
C ARG A 13 4.60 -15.01 20.99
N ARG A 14 4.33 -15.26 22.28
CA ARG A 14 3.28 -16.18 22.76
C ARG A 14 1.86 -15.72 22.44
N THR A 15 1.59 -14.43 22.54
CA THR A 15 0.25 -13.88 22.32
C THR A 15 0.30 -12.76 21.30
N GLU A 16 -0.84 -12.44 20.71
CA GLU A 16 -0.96 -11.29 19.82
C GLU A 16 -0.61 -9.98 20.53
N GLY A 17 -1.13 -9.76 21.74
CA GLY A 17 -0.81 -8.58 22.54
C GLY A 17 0.69 -8.40 22.81
N LEU A 18 1.40 -9.48 23.15
CA LEU A 18 2.86 -9.41 23.35
C LEU A 18 3.59 -9.06 22.06
N ARG A 19 3.20 -9.66 20.92
CA ARG A 19 3.77 -9.31 19.61
C ARG A 19 3.45 -7.87 19.21
N GLY A 20 2.27 -7.36 19.57
CA GLY A 20 1.87 -5.98 19.32
C GLY A 20 2.70 -4.97 20.12
N LEU A 21 2.98 -5.27 21.40
CA LEU A 21 3.80 -4.42 22.27
C LEU A 21 5.25 -4.29 21.79
N VAL A 22 5.84 -5.38 21.29
CA VAL A 22 7.25 -5.41 20.86
C VAL A 22 7.44 -5.23 19.35
N ARG A 23 6.39 -4.89 18.60
CA ARG A 23 6.48 -4.70 17.15
C ARG A 23 7.27 -3.44 16.82
N GLU A 24 8.37 -3.62 16.09
CA GLU A 24 9.28 -2.54 15.68
C GLU A 24 8.73 -1.74 14.50
N THR A 25 8.16 -2.42 13.49
CA THR A 25 7.71 -1.78 12.24
C THR A 25 6.18 -1.78 12.12
N ARG A 26 5.61 -0.63 11.77
CA ARG A 26 4.19 -0.46 11.45
C ARG A 26 4.03 0.11 10.05
N LEU A 27 3.04 -0.39 9.33
CA LEU A 27 2.60 0.16 8.04
C LEU A 27 1.30 0.94 8.27
N GLU A 28 1.20 2.08 7.60
CA GLU A 28 0.08 3.02 7.68
C GLU A 28 -0.22 3.48 6.24
N PRO A 29 -1.50 3.73 5.87
CA PRO A 29 -1.86 4.20 4.53
C PRO A 29 -1.05 5.41 4.05
N ALA A 30 -0.76 6.36 4.95
CA ALA A 30 0.05 7.54 4.68
C ALA A 30 1.49 7.25 4.24
N ARG A 31 1.97 6.01 4.37
CA ARG A 31 3.30 5.56 3.90
C ARG A 31 3.26 4.88 2.54
N LEU A 32 2.10 4.83 1.89
CA LEU A 32 1.90 4.23 0.58
C LEU A 32 1.75 5.32 -0.49
N ILE A 33 2.27 5.02 -1.67
CA ILE A 33 2.09 5.84 -2.88
C ILE A 33 1.41 4.96 -3.92
N LEU A 34 0.34 5.46 -4.55
CA LEU A 34 -0.40 4.76 -5.60
C LEU A 34 0.08 5.20 -7.00
N PRO A 35 0.70 4.30 -7.78
CA PRO A 35 0.99 4.56 -9.19
C PRO A 35 -0.30 4.59 -10.03
N LEU A 36 -0.47 5.62 -10.86
CA LEU A 36 -1.59 5.75 -11.79
C LEU A 36 -1.05 5.94 -13.22
N PHE A 37 -1.58 5.16 -14.17
CA PHE A 37 -1.16 5.18 -15.57
C PHE A 37 -2.17 5.97 -16.41
N VAL A 38 -1.71 7.03 -17.06
CA VAL A 38 -2.56 8.00 -17.73
C VAL A 38 -2.40 7.88 -19.24
N VAL A 39 -3.53 7.82 -19.95
CA VAL A 39 -3.60 7.83 -21.42
C VAL A 39 -4.44 9.02 -21.90
N GLU A 40 -4.23 9.44 -23.15
CA GLU A 40 -5.07 10.45 -23.79
C GLU A 40 -6.51 9.95 -24.00
N GLY A 41 -7.48 10.86 -23.96
CA GLY A 41 -8.89 10.56 -24.18
C GLY A 41 -9.82 11.08 -23.07
N GLU A 42 -11.06 10.62 -23.09
CA GLU A 42 -12.10 10.96 -22.10
C GLU A 42 -12.93 9.70 -21.81
N GLY A 43 -13.23 9.42 -20.54
CA GLY A 43 -13.94 8.21 -20.11
C GLY A 43 -13.19 6.89 -20.38
N VAL A 44 -11.87 6.92 -20.54
CA VAL A 44 -11.06 5.74 -20.85
C VAL A 44 -10.69 5.01 -19.57
N ARG A 45 -10.91 3.69 -19.56
CA ARG A 45 -10.41 2.77 -18.53
C ARG A 45 -10.10 1.42 -19.19
N GLU A 46 -8.81 1.13 -19.31
CA GLU A 46 -8.31 -0.04 -20.04
C GLU A 46 -7.43 -0.90 -19.14
N GLY A 47 -7.76 -2.18 -19.00
CA GLY A 47 -6.94 -3.10 -18.22
C GLY A 47 -5.56 -3.31 -18.83
N VAL A 48 -4.53 -3.38 -17.98
CA VAL A 48 -3.17 -3.76 -18.37
C VAL A 48 -3.04 -5.29 -18.31
N PRO A 49 -2.92 -6.02 -19.44
CA PRO A 49 -3.03 -7.49 -19.43
C PRO A 49 -1.99 -8.21 -18.55
N SER A 50 -0.80 -7.63 -18.41
CA SER A 50 0.27 -8.18 -17.58
C SER A 50 0.14 -7.84 -16.09
N MET A 51 -0.77 -6.94 -15.73
CA MET A 51 -0.96 -6.44 -14.36
C MET A 51 -2.45 -6.51 -14.00
N ALA A 52 -2.91 -7.69 -13.58
CA ALA A 52 -4.30 -7.89 -13.18
C ALA A 52 -4.74 -6.90 -12.09
N GLY A 53 -5.85 -6.21 -12.32
CA GLY A 53 -6.38 -5.17 -11.42
C GLY A 53 -5.75 -3.78 -11.60
N VAL A 54 -4.84 -3.61 -12.56
CA VAL A 54 -4.28 -2.30 -12.93
C VAL A 54 -4.88 -1.86 -14.27
N GLU A 55 -5.25 -0.59 -14.33
CA GLU A 55 -5.87 0.02 -15.50
C GLU A 55 -5.08 1.26 -15.92
N ARG A 56 -5.15 1.58 -17.21
CA ARG A 56 -4.79 2.86 -17.80
C ARG A 56 -6.05 3.69 -17.89
N THR A 57 -6.01 4.91 -17.39
CA THR A 57 -7.18 5.79 -17.31
C THR A 57 -6.92 7.10 -18.04
N SER A 58 -7.96 7.70 -18.61
CA SER A 58 -7.89 9.09 -19.05
C SER A 58 -7.82 10.04 -17.85
N VAL A 59 -7.42 11.29 -18.08
CA VAL A 59 -7.21 12.29 -17.01
C VAL A 59 -8.48 12.52 -16.16
N ASP A 60 -9.66 12.47 -16.77
CA ASP A 60 -10.95 12.62 -16.09
C ASP A 60 -11.30 11.42 -15.19
N GLU A 61 -11.01 10.20 -15.62
CA GLU A 61 -11.24 8.99 -14.83
C GLU A 61 -10.21 8.82 -13.70
N LEU A 62 -8.94 9.14 -14.00
CA LEU A 62 -7.82 9.24 -13.03
C LEU A 62 -8.20 10.07 -11.80
N ALA A 63 -8.90 11.19 -11.98
CA ALA A 63 -9.24 12.09 -10.89
C ALA A 63 -10.13 11.43 -9.83
N ARG A 64 -10.96 10.46 -10.23
CA ARG A 64 -11.79 9.66 -9.31
C ARG A 64 -10.93 8.73 -8.47
N ASP A 65 -9.99 8.04 -9.11
CA ASP A 65 -9.05 7.13 -8.43
C ASP A 65 -8.17 7.90 -7.42
N ALA A 66 -7.71 9.10 -7.80
CA ALA A 66 -6.94 9.96 -6.93
C ALA A 66 -7.75 10.48 -5.72
N ALA A 67 -9.04 10.78 -5.91
CA ALA A 67 -9.93 11.17 -4.83
C ALA A 67 -10.15 10.01 -3.83
N GLU A 68 -10.43 8.80 -4.33
CA GLU A 68 -10.56 7.61 -3.49
C GLU A 68 -9.27 7.32 -2.71
N ALA A 69 -8.11 7.43 -3.36
CA ALA A 69 -6.81 7.28 -2.69
C ALA A 69 -6.63 8.27 -1.52
N ALA A 70 -7.09 9.51 -1.69
CA ALA A 70 -7.06 10.52 -0.63
C ALA A 70 -8.03 10.17 0.52
N GLU A 71 -9.24 9.71 0.22
CA GLU A 71 -10.22 9.26 1.23
C GLU A 71 -9.71 8.07 2.05
N LEU A 72 -8.98 7.15 1.41
CA LEU A 72 -8.31 6.02 2.06
C LEU A 72 -7.06 6.42 2.87
N GLY A 73 -6.65 7.68 2.80
CA GLY A 73 -5.52 8.23 3.56
C GLY A 73 -4.16 7.86 3.01
N LEU A 74 -4.04 7.59 1.70
CA LEU A 74 -2.74 7.32 1.08
C LEU A 74 -1.83 8.55 1.15
N GLY A 75 -0.52 8.30 1.21
CA GLY A 75 0.49 9.36 1.29
C GLY A 75 0.63 10.17 -0.01
N GLY A 76 0.21 9.59 -1.14
CA GLY A 76 0.16 10.31 -2.41
C GLY A 76 -0.07 9.39 -3.61
N VAL A 77 -0.06 10.01 -4.79
CA VAL A 77 -0.14 9.33 -6.10
C VAL A 77 1.11 9.62 -6.92
N LEU A 78 1.48 8.70 -7.81
CA LEU A 78 2.58 8.85 -8.74
C LEU A 78 2.06 8.66 -10.17
N LEU A 79 2.16 9.70 -11.00
CA LEU A 79 1.59 9.71 -12.34
C LEU A 79 2.60 9.21 -13.38
N PHE A 80 2.15 8.31 -14.26
CA PHE A 80 2.89 7.83 -15.42
C PHE A 80 2.06 8.11 -16.69
N GLY A 81 2.52 9.03 -17.54
CA GLY A 81 1.93 9.19 -18.88
C GLY A 81 2.41 8.09 -19.83
N VAL A 82 1.49 7.50 -20.59
CA VAL A 82 1.72 6.35 -21.49
C VAL A 82 1.43 6.70 -22.93
#